data_AF-A0A5D4RCU2-F1
#
_entry.id   AF-A0A5D4RCU2-F1
#
_cell.length_a   1.000
_cell.length_b   1.000
_cell.length_c   1.000
_cell.angle_alpha   90.00
_cell.angle_beta   90.00
_cell.angle_gamma   90.00
#
_symmetry.space_group_name_H-M   'P 1'
#
loop_
_entity.id
_entity.type
_entity.pdbx_description
1 polymer ?
#
loop_
_entity_poly.entity_id
_entity_poly.type
_entity_poly.pdbx_seq_one_letter_code
_entity_poly.pdbx_strand_id
1 'polypeptide(L)'
;MPKRKIEVLEEVKKNYVRLALESGNYTTIARNAGISRPTLSKWIKEYEEEVREEMEDSDVVSLPIDPTKEELKAKYEQAIKLLGEKELENAMLRNLLKKTPFRS
;
A
#
# COMPACT_ATOMS: atom_id res chain seq x y z
N MET A 1 25.72 -9.90 -19.76
CA MET A 1 25.14 -8.98 -18.75
C MET A 1 24.01 -8.06 -19.23
N PRO A 2 23.79 -7.72 -20.53
CA PRO A 2 22.72 -6.78 -20.90
C PRO A 2 21.30 -7.38 -20.88
N LYS A 3 21.15 -8.69 -21.15
CA LYS A 3 19.84 -9.37 -21.23
C LYS A 3 19.01 -9.26 -19.93
N ARG A 4 19.64 -9.52 -18.77
CA ARG A 4 18.97 -9.44 -17.46
C ARG A 4 18.40 -8.06 -17.12
N LYS A 5 19.03 -6.97 -17.58
CA LYS A 5 18.52 -5.61 -17.32
C LYS A 5 17.27 -5.29 -18.14
N ILE A 6 17.17 -5.89 -19.33
CA ILE A 6 16.01 -5.75 -20.21
C ILE A 6 14.85 -6.54 -19.62
N GLU A 7 15.08 -7.80 -19.25
CA GLU A 7 14.08 -8.65 -18.58
C GLU A 7 13.49 -7.97 -17.33
N VAL A 8 14.33 -7.42 -16.45
CA VAL A 8 13.86 -6.71 -15.25
C VAL A 8 12.99 -5.50 -15.60
N LEU A 9 13.28 -4.79 -16.69
CA LEU A 9 12.47 -3.65 -17.12
C LEU A 9 11.11 -4.09 -17.67
N GLU A 10 11.06 -5.22 -18.39
CA GLU A 10 9.82 -5.82 -18.88
C GLU A 10 8.92 -6.25 -17.72
N GLU A 11 9.49 -6.90 -16.71
CA GLU A 11 8.76 -7.28 -15.48
C GLU A 11 8.18 -6.06 -14.74
N VAL A 12 8.93 -4.95 -14.68
CA VAL A 12 8.44 -3.70 -14.09
C VAL A 12 7.23 -3.15 -14.87
N LYS A 13 7.26 -3.19 -16.21
CA LYS A 13 6.11 -2.76 -17.02
C LYS A 13 4.90 -3.65 -16.79
N LYS A 14 5.07 -4.97 -16.79
CA LYS A 14 4.01 -5.95 -16.52
C LYS A 14 3.35 -5.72 -15.16
N ASN A 15 4.14 -5.44 -14.13
CA ASN A 15 3.61 -5.12 -12.80
C ASN A 15 2.72 -3.87 -12.80
N TYR A 16 3.08 -2.82 -13.54
CA TYR A 16 2.22 -1.65 -13.68
C TYR A 16 0.96 -1.93 -14.49
N VAL A 17 1.03 -2.81 -15.49
CA VAL A 17 -0.15 -3.29 -16.23
C VAL A 17 -1.08 -4.07 -15.31
N ARG A 18 -0.56 -5.02 -14.52
CA ARG A 18 -1.32 -5.78 -13.51
C ARG A 18 -2.04 -4.84 -12.54
N LEU A 19 -1.32 -3.91 -11.92
CA LEU A 19 -1.90 -2.95 -10.97
C LEU A 19 -2.97 -2.05 -11.62
N ALA A 20 -2.78 -1.68 -12.89
CA ALA A 20 -3.77 -0.92 -13.64
C ALA A 20 -5.05 -1.75 -13.87
N LEU A 21 -4.91 -3.01 -14.30
CA LEU A 21 -6.03 -3.93 -14.55
C LEU A 21 -6.81 -4.26 -13.26
N GLU A 22 -6.11 -4.52 -12.16
CA GLU A 22 -6.72 -4.81 -10.85
C GLU A 22 -7.46 -3.61 -10.26
N SER A 23 -6.89 -2.41 -10.37
CA SER A 23 -7.47 -1.20 -9.77
C SER A 23 -8.53 -0.52 -10.64
N GLY A 24 -8.54 -0.78 -11.94
CA GLY A 24 -9.35 -0.05 -12.93
C GLY A 24 -9.03 1.45 -13.04
N ASN A 25 -7.99 1.96 -12.35
CA ASN A 25 -7.70 3.38 -12.23
C ASN A 25 -6.39 3.79 -12.92
N TYR A 26 -6.40 3.71 -14.25
CA TYR A 26 -5.21 3.90 -15.09
C TYR A 26 -4.57 5.29 -14.93
N THR A 27 -5.37 6.32 -14.65
CA THR A 27 -4.90 7.70 -14.44
C THR A 27 -4.01 7.80 -13.21
N THR A 28 -4.45 7.20 -12.11
CA THR A 28 -3.75 7.27 -10.83
C THR A 28 -2.49 6.44 -10.86
N ILE A 29 -2.56 5.24 -11.44
CA ILE A 29 -1.39 4.37 -11.60
C ILE A 29 -0.32 5.04 -12.48
N ALA A 30 -0.68 5.61 -13.63
CA ALA A 30 0.28 6.33 -14.48
C ALA A 30 0.95 7.51 -13.74
N ARG A 31 0.15 8.31 -13.02
CA ARG A 31 0.66 9.45 -12.23
C ARG A 31 1.61 8.99 -11.13
N ASN A 32 1.26 7.95 -10.39
CA ASN A 32 2.07 7.43 -9.28
C ASN A 32 3.37 6.78 -9.79
N ALA A 33 3.33 6.15 -10.96
CA ALA A 33 4.49 5.58 -11.63
C ALA A 33 5.39 6.62 -12.32
N GLY A 34 4.98 7.90 -12.36
CA GLY A 34 5.73 8.97 -13.03
C GLY A 34 5.75 8.85 -14.56
N ILE A 35 4.79 8.12 -15.14
CA ILE A 35 4.69 7.89 -16.59
C ILE A 35 3.45 8.57 -17.17
N SER A 36 3.49 8.84 -18.48
CA SER A 36 2.33 9.40 -19.17
C SER A 36 1.21 8.36 -19.31
N ARG A 37 -0.06 8.80 -19.28
CA ARG A 37 -1.21 7.90 -19.52
C ARG A 37 -1.10 7.17 -20.88
N PRO A 38 -0.72 7.83 -22.00
CA PRO A 38 -0.49 7.12 -23.25
C PRO A 38 0.57 6.02 -23.17
N THR A 39 1.64 6.24 -22.39
CA THR A 39 2.68 5.22 -22.16
C THR A 39 2.11 3.99 -21.47
N LEU A 40 1.35 4.18 -20.38
CA LEU A 40 0.70 3.07 -19.69
C LEU A 40 -0.32 2.37 -20.60
N SER A 41 -1.11 3.11 -21.37
CA SER A 41 -2.05 2.52 -22.33
C SER A 41 -1.36 1.70 -23.42
N LYS A 42 -0.14 2.08 -23.83
CA LYS A 42 0.66 1.28 -24.75
C LYS A 42 1.08 -0.03 -24.10
N TRP A 43 1.59 0.01 -22.87
CA TRP A 43 1.99 -1.21 -22.15
C TRP A 43 0.81 -2.13 -21.89
N ILE A 44 -0.36 -1.60 -21.53
CA ILE A 44 -1.57 -2.41 -21.37
C ILE A 44 -1.86 -3.16 -22.68
N LYS A 45 -1.87 -2.49 -23.83
CA LYS A 45 -2.08 -3.17 -25.12
C LYS A 45 -1.03 -4.23 -25.46
N GLU A 46 0.19 -4.07 -24.93
CA GLU A 46 1.33 -4.93 -25.23
C GLU A 46 1.39 -6.17 -24.34
N TYR A 47 0.98 -6.05 -23.06
CA TYR A 47 1.11 -7.12 -22.06
C TYR A 47 -0.21 -7.55 -21.43
N GLU A 48 -1.37 -6.99 -21.80
CA GLU A 48 -2.66 -7.31 -21.15
C GLU A 48 -3.01 -8.79 -21.22
N GLU A 49 -2.81 -9.43 -22.38
CA GLU A 49 -3.13 -10.85 -22.57
C GLU A 49 -2.23 -11.73 -21.70
N GLU A 50 -0.91 -11.54 -21.78
CA GLU A 50 0.08 -12.25 -20.97
C GLU A 50 -0.13 -12.04 -19.47
N VAL A 51 -0.39 -10.80 -19.04
CA VAL A 51 -0.64 -10.50 -17.62
C VAL A 51 -1.96 -11.11 -17.15
N ARG A 52 -2.99 -11.17 -18.00
CA ARG A 52 -4.28 -11.78 -17.66
C ARG A 52 -4.16 -13.29 -17.53
N GLU A 53 -3.43 -13.94 -18.43
CA GLU A 53 -3.08 -15.37 -18.32
C GLU A 53 -2.30 -15.64 -17.02
N GLU A 54 -1.25 -14.84 -16.73
CA GLU A 54 -0.49 -14.94 -15.47
C GLU A 54 -1.39 -14.74 -14.23
N MET A 55 -2.39 -13.85 -14.30
CA MET A 55 -3.34 -13.59 -13.21
C MET A 55 -4.32 -14.75 -13.00
N GLU A 56 -4.73 -15.43 -14.08
CA GLU A 56 -5.62 -16.59 -14.04
C GLU A 56 -4.90 -17.85 -13.53
N ASP A 57 -3.62 -18.02 -13.89
CA ASP A 57 -2.78 -19.11 -13.41
C ASP A 57 -2.30 -18.90 -11.96
N SER A 58 -2.22 -17.65 -11.50
CA SER A 58 -1.89 -17.33 -10.11
C SER A 58 -3.14 -17.35 -9.22
N ASP A 59 -3.51 -18.52 -8.71
CA ASP A 59 -4.64 -18.68 -7.77
C ASP A 59 -4.54 -17.84 -6.46
N VAL A 60 -3.43 -17.13 -6.20
CA VAL A 60 -3.29 -16.29 -5.00
C VAL A 60 -2.30 -15.15 -5.25
N VAL A 61 -2.79 -13.92 -5.18
CA VAL A 61 -2.39 -12.83 -4.26
C VAL A 61 -2.92 -11.55 -4.92
N SER A 62 -4.17 -11.23 -4.62
CA SER A 62 -4.64 -9.85 -4.70
C SER A 62 -3.69 -9.02 -3.85
N LEU A 63 -2.89 -8.16 -4.48
CA LEU A 63 -2.19 -7.10 -3.78
C LEU A 63 -3.23 -6.37 -2.92
N PRO A 64 -2.93 -6.07 -1.64
CA PRO A 64 -3.93 -5.52 -0.73
C PRO A 64 -4.50 -4.27 -1.37
N ILE A 65 -5.78 -4.37 -1.75
CA ILE A 65 -6.62 -3.24 -2.12
C ILE A 65 -6.33 -2.17 -1.08
N ASP A 66 -5.80 -1.02 -1.54
CA ASP A 66 -5.56 0.11 -0.66
C ASP A 66 -6.81 0.28 0.22
N PRO A 67 -6.68 0.22 1.56
CA PRO A 67 -7.83 0.23 2.43
C PRO A 67 -8.68 1.45 2.07
N THR A 68 -9.98 1.23 1.92
CA THR A 68 -10.88 2.31 1.51
C THR A 68 -10.69 3.50 2.44
N LYS A 69 -10.95 4.72 1.96
CA LYS A 69 -10.83 5.92 2.81
C LYS A 69 -11.61 5.78 4.12
N GLU A 70 -12.71 5.04 4.09
CA GLU A 70 -13.56 4.70 5.24
C GLU A 70 -12.88 3.72 6.19
N GLU A 71 -12.27 2.65 5.69
CA GLU A 71 -11.47 1.72 6.50
C GLU A 71 -10.25 2.40 7.13
N LEU A 72 -9.58 3.28 6.39
CA LEU A 72 -8.46 4.07 6.90
C LEU A 72 -8.91 5.03 8.00
N LYS A 73 -10.07 5.68 7.83
CA LYS A 73 -10.68 6.54 8.86
C LYS A 73 -11.05 5.74 10.12
N ALA A 74 -11.65 4.57 9.96
CA ALA A 74 -12.01 3.70 11.07
C ALA A 74 -10.77 3.24 11.86
N LYS A 75 -9.71 2.81 11.16
CA LYS A 75 -8.42 2.45 11.79
C LYS A 75 -7.78 3.64 12.50
N TYR A 76 -7.85 4.83 11.92
CA TYR A 76 -7.34 6.05 12.52
C TYR A 76 -8.09 6.45 13.80
N GLU A 77 -9.43 6.42 13.77
CA GLU A 77 -10.27 6.71 14.95
C GLU A 77 -10.01 5.71 16.08
N GLN A 78 -9.88 4.42 15.74
CA GLN A 78 -9.53 3.38 16.71
C GLN A 78 -8.14 3.62 17.32
N ALA A 79 -7.15 4.01 16.52
CA ALA A 79 -5.81 4.33 16.98
C ALA A 79 -5.79 5.55 17.93
N ILE A 80 -6.54 6.62 17.61
CA ILE A 80 -6.67 7.79 18.49
C ILE A 80 -7.27 7.40 19.84
N LYS A 81 -8.33 6.58 19.84
CA LYS A 81 -8.98 6.15 21.08
C LYS A 81 -8.00 5.40 21.99
N LEU A 82 -7.29 4.42 21.42
CA LEU A 82 -6.28 3.64 22.16
C LEU A 82 -5.13 4.53 22.67
N LEU A 83 -4.72 5.52 21.87
CA LEU A 83 -3.69 6.47 22.29
C LEU A 83 -4.14 7.30 23.50
N GLY A 84 -5.37 7.83 23.48
CA GLY A 84 -5.92 8.58 24.61
C GLY A 84 -6.02 7.75 25.89
N GLU A 85 -6.42 6.48 25.78
CA GLU A 85 -6.43 5.54 26.91
C GLU A 85 -5.02 5.34 27.49
N LYS A 86 -4.01 5.20 26.62
CA LYS A 86 -2.61 5.05 27.02
C LYS A 86 -2.02 6.33 27.63
N GLU A 87 -2.37 7.49 27.12
CA GLU A 87 -1.93 8.78 27.69
C GLU A 87 -2.53 9.01 29.08
N LEU A 88 -3.81 8.65 29.28
CA LEU A 88 -4.45 8.72 30.59
C LEU A 88 -3.79 7.79 31.60
N GLU A 89 -3.55 6.53 31.21
CA GLU A 89 -2.81 5.56 32.03
C GLU A 89 -1.42 6.09 32.39
N ASN A 90 -0.68 6.63 31.43
CA ASN A 90 0.65 7.21 31.65
C ASN A 90 0.59 8.40 32.62
N ALA A 91 -0.40 9.29 32.47
CA ALA A 91 -0.59 10.43 33.34
C ALA A 91 -0.91 10.01 34.77
N MET A 92 -1.73 8.96 34.97
CA MET A 92 -2.00 8.39 36.29
C MET A 92 -0.72 7.79 36.91
N LEU A 93 0.02 6.98 36.16
CA LEU A 93 1.27 6.38 36.62
C LEU A 93 2.32 7.44 37.01
N ARG A 94 2.48 8.49 36.21
CA ARG A 94 3.35 9.63 36.52
C ARG A 94 2.91 10.37 37.78
N ASN A 95 1.60 10.53 37.99
CA ASN A 95 1.08 11.13 39.21
C ASN A 95 1.35 10.26 40.44
N LEU A 96 1.25 8.94 40.33
CA LEU A 96 1.59 8.02 41.43
C LEU A 96 3.07 8.14 41.81
N LEU A 97 3.98 8.14 40.82
CA LEU A 97 5.42 8.32 41.06
C LEU A 97 5.75 9.67 41.71
N LYS A 98 5.04 10.75 41.34
CA LYS A 98 5.19 12.06 41.97
C LYS A 98 4.66 12.09 43.42
N LYS A 99 3.68 11.25 43.74
CA LYS A 99 3.03 11.17 45.06
C LYS A 99 3.73 10.20 46.02
N THR A 100 4.59 9.30 45.54
CA THR A 100 5.50 8.54 46.39
C THR A 100 6.68 9.42 46.81
N PRO A 101 6.76 9.90 48.06
CA PRO A 101 8.00 10.50 48.53
C PRO A 101 9.08 9.42 48.48
N PHE A 102 10.20 9.74 47.83
CA PHE A 102 11.41 8.93 47.85
C PHE A 102 11.81 8.72 49.31
N ARG A 103 11.47 7.57 49.90
CA ARG A 103 11.99 7.16 51.20
C ARG A 103 13.36 6.54 50.94
N SER A 104 14.40 7.37 51.02
CA SER A 104 15.78 6.96 51.31
C SER A 104 15.94 6.73 52.80
#